data_AF-A0A7Y6K8H1-F1
#
_entry.id   AF-A0A7Y6K8H1-F1
#
_cell.length_a   1.000
_cell.length_b   1.000
_cell.length_c   1.000
_cell.angle_alpha   90.00
_cell.angle_beta   90.00
_cell.angle_gamma   90.00
#
_symmetry.space_group_name_H-M   'P 1'
#
loop_
_entity.id
_entity.type
_entity.pdbx_description
1 polymer ?
#
loop_
_entity_poly.entity_id
_entity_poly.type
_entity_poly.pdbx_seq_one_letter_code
_entity_poly.pdbx_strand_id
1 'polypeptide(L)'
;MVFGRQVCRCIANCPLNAAELAEYCRRKGLYLEQVAAWRASCVAANANAAEQAREQRQQAKEDKQRIKQLEKELQRKEKTLAEAAALLVLRKKAQATWGEQEDD
;
A
#
# COMPACT_ATOMS: atom_id res chain seq x y z
N MET A 1 -14.85 -12.68 19.99
CA MET A 1 -15.02 -13.06 18.56
C MET A 1 -13.86 -13.90 17.98
N VAL A 2 -12.86 -14.32 18.76
CA VAL A 2 -11.71 -15.10 18.25
C VAL A 2 -12.10 -16.55 17.93
N PHE A 3 -13.02 -17.13 18.70
CA PHE A 3 -13.49 -18.51 18.56
C PHE A 3 -14.18 -18.77 17.20
N GLY A 4 -14.99 -17.84 16.71
CA GLY A 4 -15.68 -17.96 15.43
C GLY A 4 -14.73 -17.94 14.22
N ARG A 5 -13.62 -17.18 14.29
CA ARG A 5 -12.61 -17.16 13.21
C ARG A 5 -11.76 -18.44 13.21
N GLN A 6 -11.43 -18.98 14.38
CA GLN A 6 -10.70 -20.24 14.52
C GLN A 6 -11.50 -21.41 13.93
N VAL A 7 -12.79 -21.50 14.27
CA VAL A 7 -13.70 -22.55 13.77
C VAL A 7 -13.94 -22.40 12.26
N CYS A 8 -14.10 -21.18 11.74
CA CYS A 8 -14.25 -20.96 10.30
C CYS A 8 -13.03 -21.42 9.49
N ARG A 9 -11.80 -21.17 9.98
CA ARG A 9 -10.57 -21.62 9.33
C ARG A 9 -10.41 -23.15 9.33
N CYS A 10 -10.84 -23.82 10.40
CA CYS A 10 -10.89 -25.28 10.45
C CYS A 10 -11.94 -25.85 9.48
N ILE A 11 -13.15 -25.27 9.40
CA ILE A 11 -14.21 -25.75 8.51
C ILE A 11 -13.88 -25.52 7.04
N ALA A 12 -13.26 -24.40 6.69
CA ALA A 12 -12.88 -24.09 5.31
C ALA A 12 -11.73 -24.97 4.78
N ASN A 13 -10.91 -25.53 5.67
CA ASN A 13 -9.70 -26.30 5.32
C ASN A 13 -9.80 -27.80 5.66
N CYS A 14 -10.97 -28.29 6.08
CA CYS A 14 -11.19 -29.71 6.37
C CYS A 14 -11.91 -30.39 5.20
N PRO A 15 -11.41 -31.51 4.67
CA PRO A 15 -12.09 -32.30 3.65
C PRO A 15 -13.15 -33.22 4.30
N LEU A 16 -14.03 -32.67 5.15
CA LEU A 16 -15.03 -33.45 5.86
C LEU A 16 -16.36 -33.47 5.10
N ASN A 17 -16.97 -34.65 5.03
CA ASN A 17 -18.26 -34.84 4.36
C ASN A 17 -19.39 -34.14 5.15
N ALA A 18 -20.47 -33.73 4.49
CA ALA A 18 -21.53 -32.91 5.11
C ALA A 18 -22.18 -33.58 6.35
N ALA A 19 -22.23 -34.92 6.37
CA ALA A 19 -22.75 -35.70 7.49
C ALA A 19 -21.83 -35.68 8.73
N GLU A 20 -20.52 -35.80 8.53
CA GLU A 20 -19.53 -35.77 9.61
C GLU A 20 -19.45 -34.39 10.26
N LEU A 21 -19.63 -33.34 9.45
CA LEU A 21 -19.68 -31.97 9.92
C LEU A 21 -20.92 -31.73 10.82
N ALA A 22 -22.07 -32.32 10.48
CA ALA A 22 -23.28 -32.22 11.27
C ALA A 22 -23.18 -32.93 12.63
N GLU A 23 -22.56 -34.12 12.68
CA GLU A 23 -22.28 -34.81 13.93
C GLU A 23 -21.26 -34.06 14.79
N TYR A 24 -20.19 -33.55 14.18
CA TYR A 24 -19.18 -32.76 14.88
C TYR A 24 -19.78 -31.48 15.48
N CYS A 25 -20.65 -30.80 14.74
CA CYS A 25 -21.36 -29.61 15.22
C CYS A 25 -22.28 -29.94 16.39
N ARG A 26 -23.06 -31.05 16.32
CA ARG A 26 -23.88 -31.52 17.45
C ARG A 26 -23.06 -31.83 18.70
N ARG A 27 -21.92 -32.53 18.56
CA ARG A 27 -21.03 -32.86 19.70
C ARG A 27 -20.40 -31.62 20.35
N LYS A 28 -20.22 -30.55 19.59
CA LYS A 28 -19.63 -29.28 20.06
C LYS A 28 -20.67 -28.23 20.48
N GLY A 29 -21.97 -28.55 20.41
CA GLY A 29 -23.07 -27.62 20.73
C GLY A 29 -23.25 -26.50 19.71
N LEU A 30 -22.76 -26.68 18.49
CA LEU A 30 -22.88 -25.72 17.39
C LEU A 30 -24.05 -26.09 16.50
N TYR A 31 -24.94 -25.14 16.22
CA TYR A 31 -26.05 -25.33 15.29
C TYR A 31 -25.58 -25.11 13.86
N LEU A 32 -26.10 -25.92 12.93
CA LEU A 32 -25.79 -25.83 11.49
C LEU A 32 -26.06 -24.43 10.93
N GLU A 33 -27.10 -23.75 11.44
CA GLU A 33 -27.42 -22.37 11.07
C GLU A 33 -26.32 -21.37 11.45
N GLN A 34 -25.68 -21.54 12.62
CA GLN A 34 -24.56 -20.70 13.05
C GLN A 34 -23.32 -20.94 12.18
N VAL A 35 -23.10 -22.19 11.76
CA VAL A 35 -22.00 -22.53 10.85
C VAL A 35 -22.23 -21.94 9.45
N ALA A 36 -23.48 -21.99 8.96
CA ALA A 36 -23.85 -21.36 7.69
C ALA A 36 -23.67 -19.83 7.75
N ALA A 37 -24.12 -19.20 8.84
CA ALA A 37 -23.93 -17.78 9.07
C ALA A 37 -22.44 -17.40 9.09
N TRP A 38 -21.60 -18.18 9.78
CA TRP A 38 -20.15 -17.94 9.81
C TRP A 38 -19.48 -18.18 8.45
N ARG A 39 -19.91 -19.18 7.67
CA ARG A 39 -19.43 -19.37 6.30
C ARG A 39 -19.76 -18.16 5.43
N ALA A 40 -21.00 -17.68 5.48
CA ALA A 40 -21.43 -16.50 4.74
C ALA A 40 -20.62 -15.25 5.15
N SER A 41 -20.43 -15.03 6.45
CA SER A 41 -19.59 -13.93 6.96
C SER A 41 -18.12 -14.05 6.55
N CYS A 42 -17.55 -15.26 6.53
CA CYS A 42 -16.17 -15.48 6.09
C CYS A 42 -15.99 -15.23 4.59
N VAL A 43 -16.94 -15.65 3.75
CA VAL A 43 -16.92 -15.39 2.31
C VAL A 43 -17.03 -13.89 2.04
N ALA A 44 -17.96 -13.20 2.71
CA ALA A 44 -18.13 -11.75 2.58
C ALA A 44 -16.89 -10.96 3.05
N ALA A 45 -16.28 -11.35 4.18
CA ALA A 45 -15.06 -10.72 4.68
C ALA A 45 -13.84 -10.95 3.76
N ASN A 46 -13.73 -12.15 3.17
CA ASN A 46 -12.63 -12.47 2.25
C ASN A 46 -12.79 -11.80 0.88
N ALA A 47 -14.03 -11.65 0.39
CA ALA A 47 -14.31 -10.93 -0.85
C ALA A 47 -13.87 -9.45 -0.74
N ASN A 48 -14.26 -8.79 0.35
CA ASN A 48 -13.84 -7.42 0.65
C ASN A 48 -12.31 -7.30 0.81
N ALA A 49 -11.67 -8.25 1.48
CA ALA A 49 -10.22 -8.21 1.68
C ALA A 49 -9.44 -8.35 0.36
N ALA A 50 -9.92 -9.19 -0.56
CA ALA A 50 -9.27 -9.38 -1.87
C ALA A 50 -9.42 -8.16 -2.77
N GLU A 51 -10.59 -7.51 -2.74
CA GLU A 51 -10.85 -6.27 -3.50
C GLU A 51 -10.00 -5.11 -2.95
N GLN A 52 -10.02 -4.90 -1.63
CA GLN A 52 -9.20 -3.88 -0.97
C GLN A 52 -7.70 -4.07 -1.25
N ALA A 53 -7.20 -5.30 -1.23
CA ALA A 53 -5.80 -5.59 -1.55
C ALA A 53 -5.44 -5.25 -3.00
N ARG A 54 -6.37 -5.43 -3.95
CA ARG A 54 -6.17 -5.04 -5.36
C ARG A 54 -6.14 -3.53 -5.52
N GLU A 55 -7.08 -2.82 -4.91
CA GLU A 55 -7.14 -1.35 -4.94
C GLU A 55 -5.89 -0.73 -4.32
N GLN A 56 -5.47 -1.19 -3.13
CA GLN A 56 -4.24 -0.71 -2.47
C GLN A 56 -3.01 -0.94 -3.34
N ARG A 57 -2.92 -2.11 -4.01
CA ARG A 57 -1.80 -2.41 -4.91
C ARG A 57 -1.79 -1.50 -6.14
N GLN A 58 -2.97 -1.14 -6.66
CA GLN A 58 -3.09 -0.22 -7.78
C GLN A 58 -2.69 1.20 -7.38
N GLN A 59 -3.22 1.69 -6.26
CA GLN A 59 -2.84 3.00 -5.68
C GLN A 59 -1.34 3.09 -5.42
N ALA A 60 -0.75 2.07 -4.78
CA ALA A 60 0.69 2.05 -4.51
C ALA A 60 1.56 2.09 -5.78
N LYS A 61 1.09 1.51 -6.90
CA LYS A 61 1.79 1.60 -8.19
C LYS A 61 1.71 3.01 -8.77
N GLU A 62 0.53 3.61 -8.74
CA GLU A 62 0.30 4.97 -9.24
C GLU A 62 1.10 6.00 -8.45
N ASP A 63 1.10 5.89 -7.11
CA ASP A 63 1.88 6.76 -6.24
C ASP A 63 3.38 6.59 -6.50
N LYS A 64 3.87 5.35 -6.65
CA LYS A 64 5.28 5.12 -6.97
C LYS A 64 5.67 5.71 -8.33
N GLN A 65 4.78 5.70 -9.32
CA GLN A 65 5.01 6.35 -10.60
C GLN A 65 5.05 7.88 -10.46
N ARG A 66 4.11 8.45 -9.72
CA ARG A 66 4.06 9.89 -9.43
C ARG A 66 5.31 10.36 -8.70
N ILE A 67 5.73 9.65 -7.65
CA ILE A 67 6.95 9.95 -6.89
C ILE A 67 8.16 9.99 -7.83
N LYS A 68 8.35 8.94 -8.65
CA LYS A 68 9.49 8.90 -9.60
C LYS A 68 9.46 10.03 -10.62
N GLN A 69 8.27 10.44 -11.07
CA GLN A 69 8.14 11.56 -12.00
C GLN A 69 8.51 12.88 -11.33
N LEU A 70 7.99 13.11 -10.12
CA LEU A 70 8.29 14.30 -9.33
C LEU A 70 9.78 14.38 -8.95
N GLU A 71 10.41 13.26 -8.57
CA GLU A 71 11.84 13.18 -8.29
C GLU A 71 12.69 13.61 -9.50
N LYS A 72 12.33 13.16 -10.71
CA LYS A 72 13.05 13.55 -11.94
C LYS A 72 12.88 15.03 -12.25
N GLU A 73 11.68 15.58 -12.06
CA GLU A 73 11.43 17.00 -12.27
C GLU A 73 12.20 17.85 -11.25
N LEU A 74 12.25 17.40 -9.99
CA LEU A 74 13.03 18.04 -8.94
C LEU A 74 14.52 18.06 -9.31
N GLN A 75 15.09 16.92 -9.71
CA GLN A 75 16.50 16.82 -10.12
C GLN A 75 16.84 17.76 -11.28
N ARG A 76 15.95 17.90 -12.26
CA ARG A 76 16.15 18.83 -13.38
C ARG A 76 16.17 20.28 -12.90
N LYS A 77 15.23 20.65 -12.03
CA LYS A 77 15.16 22.01 -11.44
C LYS A 77 16.37 22.31 -10.58
N GLU A 78 16.80 21.36 -9.75
CA GLU A 78 18.00 21.48 -8.93
C GLU A 78 19.26 21.62 -9.78
N LYS A 79 19.38 20.90 -10.90
CA LYS A 79 20.51 21.05 -11.83
C LYS A 79 20.57 22.47 -12.40
N THR A 80 19.46 23.00 -12.90
CA THR A 80 19.42 24.38 -13.43
C THR A 80 19.69 25.41 -12.34
N LEU A 81 19.21 25.17 -11.12
CA LEU A 81 19.44 26.04 -9.98
C LEU A 81 20.92 26.02 -9.56
N ALA A 82 21.55 24.85 -9.56
CA ALA A 82 22.97 24.68 -9.24
C ALA A 82 23.85 25.35 -10.30
N GLU A 83 23.52 25.21 -11.59
CA GLU A 83 24.22 25.91 -12.68
C GLU A 83 24.10 27.44 -12.54
N ALA A 84 22.90 27.95 -12.24
CA ALA A 84 22.71 29.38 -11.98
C ALA A 84 23.49 29.87 -10.75
N ALA A 85 23.48 29.09 -9.65
CA ALA A 85 24.25 29.41 -8.45
C ALA A 85 25.76 29.40 -8.74
N ALA A 86 26.25 28.45 -9.53
CA ALA A 86 27.66 28.39 -9.94
C ALA A 86 28.06 29.62 -10.76
N LEU A 87 27.23 30.07 -11.71
CA LEU A 87 27.46 31.30 -12.47
C LEU A 87 27.52 32.53 -11.57
N LEU A 88 26.61 32.65 -10.60
CA LEU A 88 26.63 33.74 -9.62
C LEU A 88 27.90 33.75 -8.77
N VAL A 89 28.35 32.57 -8.32
CA VAL A 89 29.62 32.43 -7.57
C VAL A 89 30.81 32.82 -8.43
N LEU A 90 30.86 32.40 -9.69
CA LEU A 90 31.94 32.76 -10.61
C LEU A 90 31.97 34.27 -10.87
N ARG A 91 30.81 34.91 -11.08
CA ARG A 91 30.71 36.38 -11.23
C ARG A 91 31.26 37.10 -10.00
N LYS A 92 30.86 36.69 -8.79
CA LYS A 92 31.37 37.28 -7.55
C LYS A 92 32.87 37.10 -7.40
N LYS A 93 33.41 35.92 -7.73
CA LYS A 93 34.86 35.66 -7.70
C LYS A 93 35.62 36.55 -8.68
N ALA A 94 35.12 36.69 -9.90
CA ALA A 94 35.73 37.55 -10.92
C ALA A 94 35.75 39.03 -10.48
N GLN A 95 34.62 39.53 -9.96
CA GLN A 95 34.48 40.89 -9.41
C GLN A 95 35.45 41.12 -8.24
N ALA A 96 35.61 40.14 -7.34
CA ALA A 96 36.56 40.23 -6.22
C ALA A 96 38.02 40.27 -6.67
N THR A 97 38.36 39.59 -7.78
CA THR A 97 39.74 39.57 -8.29
C THR A 97 40.07 40.79 -9.17
N TRP A 98 39.12 41.30 -9.94
CA TRP A 98 39.38 42.30 -10.98
C TRP A 98 38.83 43.70 -10.61
N GLY A 99 38.19 43.83 -9.45
CA GLY A 99 37.53 45.07 -9.03
C GLY A 99 36.19 45.28 -9.75
N GLU A 100 35.30 46.03 -9.13
CA GLU A 100 33.98 46.34 -9.68
C GLU A 100 34.09 47.06 -11.03
N GLN A 101 33.69 46.38 -12.11
CA GLN A 101 33.02 47.09 -13.20
C GLN A 101 31.58 47.29 -12.73
N GLU A 102 31.36 48.41 -12.04
CA GLU A 102 30.04 49.00 -11.86
C GLU A 102 29.45 49.24 -13.26
N ASP A 103 28.51 48.39 -13.67
CA ASP A 103 27.60 48.71 -14.76
C ASP A 103 26.40 49.42 -14.14
N ASP A 104 26.31 50.75 -14.36
CA ASP A 104 25.09 51.58 -14.24
C ASP A 104 23.96 51.05 -15.13
#